data_AF-A0AB39ZGB6-F1
#
_entry.id   AF-A0AB39ZGB6-F1
#
_cell.length_a   1.000
_cell.length_b   1.000
_cell.length_c   1.000
_cell.angle_alpha   90.00
_cell.angle_beta   90.00
_cell.angle_gamma   90.00
#
_symmetry.space_group_name_H-M   'P 1'
#
loop_
_entity.id
_entity.type
_entity.pdbx_description
1 polymer ?
#
loop_
_entity_poly.entity_id
_entity_poly.type
_entity_poly.pdbx_seq_one_letter_code
_entity_poly.pdbx_strand_id
1 'polypeptide(L)'
;MDQDVSEAVLVEKNLFPSIGETDLVDKNHSAYQKEAVLEDKTKDNQKSGEEQQFTFCEFHDESQLKVLQSLIDKELSEPYSIYTYRYFVYNWPDLCFFALDGDRFVGVIVCKMEETMEGVQIGYIAMLAVEVEYRKRGIGKALSEMAIETMAMKDAAMISLETELTNKPALALYQSLGFIRERRLLRYYMNGVDAFRLKLVLHDSSMLPLSED
;
A
#
# COMPACT_ATOMS: atom_id res chain seq x y z
N MET A 1 35.23 11.15 10.35
CA MET A 1 35.41 11.16 8.89
C MET A 1 34.82 9.86 8.38
N ASP A 2 33.49 9.93 8.26
CA ASP A 2 32.57 9.22 7.38
C ASP A 2 32.60 7.68 7.31
N GLN A 3 31.68 7.05 8.04
CA GLN A 3 31.18 5.68 7.82
C GLN A 3 29.66 5.64 7.52
N ASP A 4 29.03 6.79 7.29
CA ASP A 4 27.57 6.99 7.34
C ASP A 4 26.80 6.82 6.00
N VAL A 5 27.30 6.02 5.03
CA VAL A 5 26.66 5.95 3.69
C VAL A 5 26.31 4.52 3.23
N SER A 6 26.43 3.50 4.08
CA SER A 6 26.35 2.09 3.63
C SER A 6 25.02 1.35 3.87
N GLU A 7 24.12 1.84 4.73
CA GLU A 7 22.94 1.05 5.17
C GLU A 7 21.59 1.46 4.54
N ALA A 8 21.41 2.71 4.09
CA ALA A 8 20.20 3.12 3.33
C ALA A 8 20.03 2.35 2.01
N VAL A 9 21.12 1.76 1.51
CA VAL A 9 21.19 1.00 0.27
C VAL A 9 20.42 -0.32 0.32
N LEU A 10 20.15 -0.90 1.51
CA LEU A 10 19.52 -2.23 1.61
C LEU A 10 17.99 -2.21 1.45
N VAL A 11 17.33 -1.12 1.83
CA VAL A 11 15.89 -0.91 1.57
C VAL A 11 15.66 -0.62 0.08
N GLU A 12 16.56 0.16 -0.53
CA GLU A 12 16.53 0.44 -1.98
C GLU A 12 16.88 -0.79 -2.83
N LYS A 13 17.79 -1.67 -2.39
CA LYS A 13 18.23 -2.85 -3.18
C LYS A 13 17.13 -3.89 -3.47
N ASN A 14 16.06 -3.93 -2.68
CA ASN A 14 14.90 -4.79 -2.95
C ASN A 14 13.79 -4.05 -3.72
N LEU A 15 13.93 -2.74 -3.96
CA LEU A 15 12.98 -1.92 -4.73
C LEU A 15 13.44 -1.66 -6.17
N PHE A 16 14.71 -1.84 -6.51
CA PHE A 16 15.25 -1.53 -7.84
C PHE A 16 15.98 -2.73 -8.47
N PRO A 17 15.42 -3.41 -9.49
CA PRO A 17 16.24 -4.19 -10.41
C PRO A 17 17.13 -3.24 -11.24
N SER A 18 18.37 -3.65 -11.52
CA SER A 18 19.30 -2.86 -12.33
C SER A 18 18.76 -2.73 -13.76
N ILE A 19 18.16 -1.60 -14.10
CA ILE A 19 17.71 -1.29 -15.45
C ILE A 19 18.60 -0.18 -16.01
N GLY A 20 19.31 -0.53 -17.08
CA GLY A 20 20.03 0.41 -17.93
C GLY A 20 19.05 1.34 -18.66
N GLU A 21 19.56 2.52 -19.00
CA GLU A 21 18.87 3.59 -19.72
C GLU A 21 17.99 3.07 -20.87
N THR A 22 16.71 3.45 -20.90
CA THR A 22 16.10 4.20 -22.03
C THR A 22 14.60 4.48 -21.82
N ASP A 23 14.24 5.71 -22.21
CA ASP A 23 13.00 6.19 -22.81
C ASP A 23 11.67 6.25 -22.02
N LEU A 24 11.42 7.47 -21.54
CA LEU A 24 10.12 8.02 -21.17
C LEU A 24 9.23 8.17 -22.41
N VAL A 25 8.01 7.61 -22.36
CA VAL A 25 6.95 7.93 -23.33
C VAL A 25 5.65 8.24 -22.61
N ASP A 26 5.22 9.49 -22.78
CA ASP A 26 3.92 10.03 -22.41
C ASP A 26 2.75 9.20 -22.96
N LYS A 27 1.77 8.88 -22.11
CA LYS A 27 0.40 8.56 -22.55
C LYS A 27 -0.66 9.15 -21.63
N ASN A 28 -1.32 10.17 -22.16
CA ASN A 28 -2.59 10.72 -21.69
C ASN A 28 -3.75 9.72 -21.92
N HIS A 29 -4.61 9.54 -20.92
CA HIS A 29 -6.09 9.43 -21.03
C HIS A 29 -6.69 9.22 -19.62
N SER A 30 -7.36 10.21 -19.02
CA SER A 30 -8.77 10.59 -19.21
C SER A 30 -9.79 9.59 -18.66
N ALA A 31 -10.27 9.94 -17.46
CA ALA A 31 -11.67 9.92 -16.98
C ALA A 31 -12.42 8.58 -16.89
N TYR A 32 -12.68 8.13 -15.64
CA TYR A 32 -13.95 7.49 -15.27
C TYR A 32 -14.26 7.70 -13.77
N GLN A 33 -15.24 8.55 -13.47
CA GLN A 33 -15.89 8.62 -12.16
C GLN A 33 -17.00 7.56 -12.09
N LYS A 34 -16.98 6.72 -11.06
CA LYS A 34 -18.15 5.95 -10.63
C LYS A 34 -18.29 6.05 -9.11
N GLU A 35 -19.36 6.71 -8.68
CA GLU A 35 -19.85 6.69 -7.31
C GLU A 35 -20.43 5.30 -7.02
N ALA A 36 -19.86 4.59 -6.04
CA ALA A 36 -20.45 3.37 -5.49
C ALA A 36 -21.24 3.73 -4.23
N VAL A 37 -22.56 3.69 -4.32
CA VAL A 37 -23.47 3.76 -3.17
C VAL A 37 -23.81 2.32 -2.77
N LEU A 38 -23.36 1.91 -1.58
CA LEU A 38 -23.75 0.65 -0.96
C LEU A 38 -24.93 0.91 -0.01
N GLU A 39 -26.13 0.43 -0.38
CA GLU A 39 -27.27 0.32 0.54
C GLU A 39 -27.15 -0.99 1.32
N ASP A 40 -27.03 -0.90 2.65
CA ASP A 40 -27.22 -2.03 3.55
C ASP A 40 -28.67 -2.03 4.09
N LYS A 41 -29.35 -3.17 3.96
CA LYS A 41 -30.66 -3.44 4.55
C LYS A 41 -30.52 -4.61 5.50
N THR A 42 -30.48 -4.36 6.80
CA THR A 42 -31.37 -4.98 7.81
C THR A 42 -31.19 -4.34 9.20
N LYS A 43 -32.29 -4.33 9.97
CA LYS A 43 -32.63 -3.38 11.04
C LYS A 43 -32.16 -3.78 12.46
N ASP A 44 -32.21 -2.74 13.30
CA ASP A 44 -32.30 -2.69 14.77
C ASP A 44 -31.05 -3.01 15.61
N ASN A 45 -30.32 -1.96 15.99
CA ASN A 45 -30.47 -1.41 17.34
C ASN A 45 -29.93 0.03 17.46
N GLN A 46 -30.68 0.88 18.16
CA GLN A 46 -30.41 2.31 18.32
C GLN A 46 -29.07 2.59 19.01
N LYS A 47 -28.16 3.27 18.31
CA LYS A 47 -27.24 4.26 18.89
C LYS A 47 -27.12 5.43 17.93
N SER A 48 -27.62 6.57 18.38
CA SER A 48 -27.39 7.88 17.79
C SER A 48 -25.89 8.21 17.85
N GLY A 49 -25.19 8.05 16.73
CA GLY A 49 -23.89 8.63 16.45
C GLY A 49 -23.91 9.02 14.99
N GLU A 50 -23.56 10.26 14.67
CA GLU A 50 -23.37 10.70 13.29
C GLU A 50 -22.47 9.68 12.58
N GLU A 51 -22.98 9.02 11.53
CA GLU A 51 -22.17 8.16 10.68
C GLU A 51 -21.11 9.06 10.03
N GLN A 52 -19.88 9.03 10.58
CA GLN A 52 -18.76 9.74 9.99
C GLN A 52 -18.46 9.10 8.63
N GLN A 53 -18.83 9.82 7.58
CA GLN A 53 -18.65 9.39 6.21
C GLN A 53 -17.27 9.87 5.72
N PHE A 54 -16.36 8.93 5.50
CA PHE A 54 -15.08 9.20 4.84
C PHE A 54 -15.22 9.03 3.32
N THR A 55 -14.51 9.86 2.56
CA THR A 55 -14.37 9.69 1.11
C THR A 55 -12.96 9.24 0.77
N PHE A 56 -12.79 8.69 -0.44
CA PHE A 56 -11.52 8.16 -0.89
C PHE A 56 -11.23 8.65 -2.30
N CYS A 57 -9.96 8.92 -2.61
CA CYS A 57 -9.53 9.30 -3.93
C CYS A 57 -8.14 8.75 -4.25
N GLU A 58 -7.84 8.57 -5.52
CA GLU A 58 -6.50 8.20 -6.00
C GLU A 58 -5.50 9.37 -5.85
N PHE A 59 -4.22 9.07 -5.94
CA PHE A 59 -3.21 10.08 -6.19
C PHE A 59 -3.38 10.63 -7.62
N HIS A 60 -3.41 11.95 -7.74
CA HIS A 60 -3.64 12.65 -9.01
C HIS A 60 -2.39 13.38 -9.50
N ASP A 61 -1.77 14.18 -8.63
CA ASP A 61 -0.65 15.03 -9.04
C ASP A 61 0.28 15.44 -7.90
N GLU A 62 1.40 16.05 -8.29
CA GLU A 62 2.50 16.47 -7.41
C GLU A 62 2.07 17.39 -6.26
N SER A 63 0.95 18.13 -6.38
CA SER A 63 0.44 18.97 -5.28
C SER A 63 0.07 18.16 -4.04
N GLN A 64 -0.31 16.89 -4.21
CA GLN A 64 -0.64 15.97 -3.13
C GLN A 64 0.60 15.33 -2.49
N LEU A 65 1.78 15.45 -3.10
CA LEU A 65 3.00 14.78 -2.62
C LEU A 65 3.43 15.28 -1.24
N LYS A 66 3.20 16.56 -0.93
CA LYS A 66 3.47 17.13 0.41
C LYS A 66 2.52 16.58 1.46
N VAL A 67 1.27 16.30 1.09
CA VAL A 67 0.27 15.72 1.98
C VAL A 67 0.63 14.27 2.29
N LEU A 68 0.98 13.50 1.26
CA LEU A 68 1.46 12.12 1.38
C LEU A 68 2.66 12.03 2.33
N GLN A 69 3.69 12.86 2.11
CA GLN A 69 4.86 12.96 3.00
C GLN A 69 4.46 13.25 4.44
N SER A 70 3.63 14.29 4.65
CA SER A 70 3.19 14.70 5.98
C SER A 70 2.44 13.60 6.74
N LEU A 71 1.61 12.80 6.05
CA LEU A 71 0.91 11.68 6.67
C LEU A 71 1.86 10.54 7.03
N ILE A 72 2.84 10.25 6.17
CA ILE A 72 3.75 9.12 6.35
C ILE A 72 4.81 9.43 7.41
N ASP A 73 5.47 10.58 7.33
CA ASP A 73 6.56 10.98 8.24
C ASP A 73 6.07 11.12 9.70
N LYS A 74 4.77 11.41 9.91
CA LYS A 74 4.18 11.47 11.24
C LYS A 74 3.92 10.11 11.86
N GLU A 75 3.67 9.09 11.04
CA GLU A 75 3.09 7.83 11.49
C GLU A 75 4.01 6.61 11.29
N LEU A 76 4.99 6.70 10.38
CA LEU A 76 5.99 5.66 10.15
C LEU A 76 7.36 6.10 10.69
N SER A 77 8.15 5.12 11.15
CA SER A 77 9.46 5.34 11.77
C SER A 77 10.61 5.50 10.77
N GLU A 78 10.41 5.07 9.53
CA GLU A 78 11.45 5.03 8.50
C GLU A 78 11.43 6.33 7.68
N PRO A 79 12.57 7.03 7.57
CA PRO A 79 12.67 8.23 6.76
C PRO A 79 12.74 7.87 5.29
N TYR A 80 11.75 8.29 4.49
CA TYR A 80 11.77 8.12 3.04
C TYR A 80 12.24 9.40 2.35
N SER A 81 13.06 9.22 1.31
CA SER A 81 13.43 10.34 0.44
C SER A 81 12.24 10.74 -0.44
N ILE A 82 12.21 12.00 -0.88
CA ILE A 82 11.22 12.48 -1.87
C ILE A 82 11.17 11.61 -3.13
N TYR A 83 12.31 11.04 -3.52
CA TYR A 83 12.44 10.17 -4.69
C TYR A 83 11.69 8.85 -4.50
N THR A 84 11.64 8.32 -3.28
CA THR A 84 10.88 7.10 -2.97
C THR A 84 9.39 7.34 -3.22
N TYR A 85 8.85 8.44 -2.68
CA TYR A 85 7.45 8.78 -2.88
C TYR A 85 7.11 8.97 -4.37
N ARG A 86 7.93 9.74 -5.11
CA ARG A 86 7.77 9.95 -6.56
C ARG A 86 7.82 8.66 -7.35
N TYR A 87 8.74 7.76 -7.00
CA TYR A 87 8.85 6.46 -7.66
C TYR A 87 7.52 5.70 -7.60
N PHE A 88 6.88 5.64 -6.43
CA PHE A 88 5.58 4.97 -6.34
C PHE A 88 4.48 5.70 -7.10
N VAL A 89 4.28 6.99 -6.83
CA VAL A 89 3.12 7.71 -7.36
C VAL A 89 3.21 8.02 -8.85
N TYR A 90 4.40 8.01 -9.46
CA TYR A 90 4.55 8.18 -10.91
C TYR A 90 4.40 6.87 -11.67
N ASN A 91 4.77 5.74 -11.08
CA ASN A 91 4.65 4.44 -11.75
C ASN A 91 3.29 3.77 -11.48
N TRP A 92 2.69 3.99 -10.31
CA TRP A 92 1.42 3.40 -9.89
C TRP A 92 0.49 4.39 -9.17
N PRO A 93 0.13 5.53 -9.80
CA PRO A 93 -0.77 6.52 -9.20
C PRO A 93 -2.13 5.90 -8.83
N ASP A 94 -2.62 4.97 -9.64
CA ASP A 94 -3.88 4.24 -9.51
C ASP A 94 -3.85 3.14 -8.43
N LEU A 95 -2.69 2.91 -7.79
CA LEU A 95 -2.55 2.04 -6.61
C LEU A 95 -2.26 2.84 -5.33
N CYS A 96 -2.31 4.17 -5.40
CA CYS A 96 -2.08 5.06 -4.28
C CYS A 96 -3.38 5.79 -3.95
N PHE A 97 -3.92 5.58 -2.75
CA PHE A 97 -5.21 6.14 -2.36
C PHE A 97 -5.09 6.97 -1.09
N PHE A 98 -5.89 8.03 -1.04
CA PHE A 98 -6.12 8.84 0.15
C PHE A 98 -7.49 8.57 0.75
N ALA A 99 -7.59 8.76 2.06
CA ALA A 99 -8.85 8.88 2.79
C ALA A 99 -9.04 10.32 3.25
N LEU A 100 -10.25 10.84 3.12
CA LEU A 100 -10.61 12.20 3.43
C LEU A 100 -11.78 12.28 4.42
N ASP A 101 -11.70 13.26 5.31
CA ASP A 101 -12.79 13.75 6.16
C ASP A 101 -13.15 15.16 5.69
N GLY A 102 -14.18 15.27 4.85
CA GLY A 102 -14.43 16.47 4.05
C GLY A 102 -13.26 16.75 3.09
N ASP A 103 -12.62 17.91 3.24
CA ASP A 103 -11.46 18.31 2.43
C ASP A 103 -10.10 17.93 3.08
N ARG A 104 -10.12 17.33 4.27
CA ARG A 104 -8.90 16.99 5.02
C ARG A 104 -8.46 15.57 4.69
N PHE A 105 -7.22 15.42 4.24
CA PHE A 105 -6.55 14.14 4.11
C PHE A 105 -6.18 13.57 5.49
N VAL A 106 -6.68 12.37 5.80
CA VAL A 106 -6.55 11.73 7.13
C VAL A 106 -5.90 10.35 7.07
N GLY A 107 -5.73 9.81 5.86
CA GLY A 107 -5.02 8.56 5.64
C GLY A 107 -4.53 8.41 4.21
N VAL A 108 -3.54 7.55 4.02
CA VAL A 108 -2.94 7.25 2.73
C VAL A 108 -2.47 5.79 2.70
N ILE A 109 -2.61 5.16 1.54
CA ILE A 109 -1.96 3.90 1.20
C ILE A 109 -1.17 4.09 -0.10
N VAL A 110 0.04 3.53 -0.14
CA VAL A 110 0.94 3.60 -1.30
C VAL A 110 1.36 2.18 -1.63
N CYS A 111 1.07 1.76 -2.86
CA CYS A 111 1.35 0.41 -3.34
C CYS A 111 2.11 0.45 -4.67
N LYS A 112 2.67 -0.69 -5.04
CA LYS A 112 3.18 -0.95 -6.39
C LYS A 112 2.73 -2.31 -6.87
N MET A 113 2.92 -2.54 -8.16
CA MET A 113 2.75 -3.85 -8.78
C MET A 113 3.89 -4.11 -9.75
N GLU A 114 4.43 -5.32 -9.74
CA GLU A 114 5.56 -5.71 -10.59
C GLU A 114 5.27 -7.07 -11.24
N GLU A 115 5.78 -7.25 -12.45
CA GLU A 115 5.75 -8.53 -13.15
C GLU A 115 7.02 -9.31 -12.86
N THR A 116 6.90 -10.59 -12.51
CA THR A 116 8.07 -11.48 -12.36
C THR A 116 8.64 -11.86 -13.72
N MET A 117 9.82 -12.50 -13.73
CA MET A 117 10.43 -12.99 -14.97
C MET A 117 9.54 -14.03 -15.69
N GLU A 118 8.67 -14.70 -14.96
CA GLU A 118 7.70 -15.67 -15.43
C GLU A 118 6.37 -15.05 -15.88
N GLY A 119 6.27 -13.71 -15.93
CA GLY A 119 5.06 -13.01 -16.38
C GLY A 119 3.95 -12.91 -15.33
N VAL A 120 4.25 -13.16 -14.05
CA VAL A 120 3.26 -13.16 -12.97
C VAL A 120 3.19 -11.78 -12.33
N GLN A 121 1.99 -11.19 -12.24
CA GLN A 121 1.78 -9.91 -11.55
C GLN A 121 1.79 -10.09 -10.02
N ILE A 122 2.54 -9.26 -9.31
CA ILE A 122 2.71 -9.31 -7.86
C ILE A 122 2.50 -7.91 -7.27
N GLY A 123 1.58 -7.80 -6.32
CA GLY A 123 1.30 -6.59 -5.58
C GLY A 123 2.19 -6.40 -4.35
N TYR A 124 2.43 -5.14 -3.99
CA TYR A 124 3.17 -4.78 -2.79
C TYR A 124 2.58 -3.54 -2.13
N ILE A 125 2.23 -3.65 -0.84
CA ILE A 125 1.81 -2.51 -0.02
C ILE A 125 3.05 -1.94 0.65
N ALA A 126 3.49 -0.76 0.20
CA ALA A 126 4.72 -0.14 0.69
C ALA A 126 4.49 0.65 1.97
N MET A 127 3.44 1.47 1.99
CA MET A 127 3.17 2.38 3.08
C MET A 127 1.66 2.46 3.34
N LEU A 128 1.27 2.44 4.61
CA LEU A 128 -0.09 2.71 5.07
C LEU A 128 0.00 3.59 6.31
N ALA A 129 -0.61 4.76 6.24
CA ALA A 129 -0.69 5.69 7.36
C ALA A 129 -2.12 6.19 7.53
N VAL A 130 -2.57 6.24 8.78
CA VAL A 130 -3.83 6.88 9.19
C VAL A 130 -3.51 7.70 10.42
N GLU A 131 -3.90 8.97 10.41
CA GLU A 131 -3.68 9.89 11.52
C GLU A 131 -4.23 9.30 12.82
N VAL A 132 -3.47 9.43 13.91
CA VAL A 132 -3.80 8.83 15.22
C VAL A 132 -5.25 9.05 15.65
N GLU A 133 -5.77 10.26 15.46
CA GLU A 133 -7.13 10.66 15.84
C GLU A 133 -8.23 9.94 15.04
N TYR A 134 -7.90 9.49 13.83
CA TYR A 134 -8.81 8.82 12.89
C TYR A 134 -8.70 7.29 12.89
N ARG A 135 -7.78 6.73 13.69
CA ARG A 135 -7.63 5.28 13.82
C ARG A 135 -8.85 4.63 14.47
N LYS A 136 -8.98 3.32 14.25
CA LYS A 136 -10.09 2.48 14.75
C LYS A 136 -11.47 2.88 14.22
N ARG A 137 -11.51 3.62 13.10
CA ARG A 137 -12.73 4.01 12.37
C ARG A 137 -12.87 3.32 11.01
N GLY A 138 -12.15 2.22 10.78
CA GLY A 138 -12.21 1.45 9.53
C GLY A 138 -11.38 1.96 8.35
N ILE A 139 -10.83 3.18 8.40
CA ILE A 139 -10.09 3.82 7.28
C ILE A 139 -8.95 2.94 6.74
N GLY A 140 -8.07 2.45 7.61
CA GLY A 140 -6.93 1.62 7.17
C GLY A 140 -7.36 0.30 6.51
N LYS A 141 -8.51 -0.24 6.93
CA LYS A 141 -9.13 -1.41 6.31
C LYS A 141 -9.67 -1.08 4.93
N ALA A 142 -10.47 -0.02 4.82
CA ALA A 142 -11.03 0.43 3.55
C ALA A 142 -9.94 0.76 2.51
N LEU A 143 -8.89 1.50 2.90
CA LEU A 143 -7.75 1.78 2.03
C LEU A 143 -7.06 0.51 1.54
N SER A 144 -6.87 -0.47 2.44
CA SER A 144 -6.25 -1.74 2.08
C SER A 144 -7.13 -2.57 1.15
N GLU A 145 -8.45 -2.63 1.41
CA GLU A 145 -9.42 -3.32 0.56
C GLU A 145 -9.44 -2.72 -0.85
N MET A 146 -9.49 -1.39 -0.98
CA MET A 146 -9.41 -0.72 -2.27
C MET A 146 -8.12 -1.09 -3.03
N ALA A 147 -6.96 -1.04 -2.37
CA ALA A 147 -5.71 -1.39 -3.02
C ALA A 147 -5.64 -2.88 -3.43
N ILE A 148 -6.14 -3.78 -2.57
CA ILE A 148 -6.23 -5.22 -2.85
C ILE A 148 -7.14 -5.48 -4.04
N GLU A 149 -8.32 -4.88 -4.08
CA GLU A 149 -9.28 -5.00 -5.18
C GLU A 149 -8.68 -4.48 -6.49
N THR A 150 -8.02 -3.32 -6.47
CA THR A 150 -7.37 -2.78 -7.67
C THR A 150 -6.21 -3.64 -8.16
N MET A 151 -5.39 -4.20 -7.26
CA MET A 151 -4.35 -5.16 -7.64
C MET A 151 -4.94 -6.47 -8.17
N ALA A 152 -6.04 -6.97 -7.58
CA ALA A 152 -6.73 -8.17 -8.05
C ALA A 152 -7.34 -7.97 -9.46
N MET A 153 -7.93 -6.80 -9.73
CA MET A 153 -8.44 -6.43 -11.07
C MET A 153 -7.32 -6.31 -12.11
N LYS A 154 -6.07 -6.16 -11.67
CA LYS A 154 -4.86 -6.15 -12.51
C LYS A 154 -4.15 -7.51 -12.50
N ASP A 155 -4.86 -8.59 -12.17
CA ASP A 155 -4.41 -9.97 -12.21
C ASP A 155 -3.23 -10.29 -11.26
N ALA A 156 -3.05 -9.53 -10.18
CA ALA A 156 -2.03 -9.84 -9.17
C ALA A 156 -2.27 -11.23 -8.56
N ALA A 157 -1.30 -12.13 -8.65
CA ALA A 157 -1.39 -13.47 -8.07
C ALA A 157 -1.29 -13.45 -6.54
N MET A 158 -0.52 -12.50 -6.00
CA MET A 158 -0.34 -12.31 -4.57
C MET A 158 -0.01 -10.86 -4.24
N ILE A 159 -0.21 -10.49 -2.99
CA ILE A 159 0.17 -9.19 -2.41
C ILE A 159 1.05 -9.44 -1.21
N SER A 160 2.12 -8.66 -1.05
CA SER A 160 3.01 -8.75 0.11
C SER A 160 3.27 -7.41 0.77
N LEU A 161 3.71 -7.45 2.03
CA LEU A 161 4.16 -6.28 2.79
C LEU A 161 5.01 -6.71 3.97
N GLU A 162 5.74 -5.76 4.54
CA GLU A 162 6.46 -5.92 5.81
C GLU A 162 5.86 -5.05 6.90
N THR A 163 5.80 -5.57 8.12
CA THR A 163 5.43 -4.80 9.30
C THR A 163 6.28 -5.20 10.49
N GLU A 164 6.59 -4.24 11.38
CA GLU A 164 7.30 -4.52 12.63
C GLU A 164 6.60 -5.62 13.43
N LEU A 165 7.39 -6.51 14.00
CA LEU A 165 6.89 -7.57 14.87
C LEU A 165 6.08 -7.02 16.07
N THR A 166 6.41 -5.81 16.51
CA THR A 166 5.74 -5.07 17.59
C THR A 166 4.47 -4.33 17.17
N ASN A 167 4.21 -4.16 15.87
CA ASN A 167 3.06 -3.43 15.34
C ASN A 167 1.78 -4.28 15.37
N LYS A 168 1.28 -4.54 16.59
CA LYS A 168 0.05 -5.32 16.82
C LYS A 168 -1.17 -4.79 16.04
N PRO A 169 -1.39 -3.46 15.92
CA PRO A 169 -2.50 -2.94 15.10
C PRO A 169 -2.41 -3.35 13.63
N ALA A 170 -1.24 -3.21 12.99
CA ALA A 170 -1.05 -3.59 11.59
C ALA A 170 -1.19 -5.11 11.40
N LEU A 171 -0.60 -5.91 12.29
CA LEU A 171 -0.73 -7.37 12.26
C LEU A 171 -2.20 -7.82 12.35
N ALA A 172 -2.98 -7.21 13.25
CA ALA A 172 -4.41 -7.52 13.38
C ALA A 172 -5.22 -7.08 12.15
N LEU A 173 -4.91 -5.91 11.59
CA LEU A 173 -5.53 -5.40 10.37
C LEU A 173 -5.32 -6.38 9.21
N TYR A 174 -4.07 -6.66 8.87
CA TYR A 174 -3.77 -7.49 7.70
C TYR A 174 -4.20 -8.95 7.90
N GLN A 175 -4.13 -9.48 9.12
CA GLN A 175 -4.70 -10.79 9.42
C GLN A 175 -6.22 -10.83 9.16
N SER A 176 -6.95 -9.76 9.50
CA SER A 176 -8.40 -9.68 9.22
C SER A 176 -8.73 -9.60 7.73
N LEU A 177 -7.76 -9.19 6.90
CA LEU A 177 -7.84 -9.14 5.44
C LEU A 177 -7.32 -10.43 4.78
N GLY A 178 -7.03 -11.47 5.56
CA GLY A 178 -6.59 -12.77 5.03
C GLY A 178 -5.09 -12.90 4.78
N PHE A 179 -4.28 -11.91 5.15
CA PHE A 179 -2.82 -12.05 5.06
C PHE A 179 -2.32 -13.08 6.08
N ILE A 180 -1.40 -13.92 5.62
CA ILE A 180 -0.67 -14.88 6.44
C ILE A 180 0.76 -14.41 6.66
N ARG A 181 1.40 -14.88 7.74
CA ARG A 181 2.83 -14.65 7.98
C ARG A 181 3.64 -15.60 7.11
N GLU A 182 4.41 -15.07 6.17
CA GLU A 182 5.27 -15.86 5.30
C GLU A 182 6.60 -16.17 5.99
N ARG A 183 7.30 -15.13 6.48
CA ARG A 183 8.59 -15.27 7.15
C ARG A 183 8.89 -14.11 8.09
N ARG A 184 9.83 -14.34 9.01
CA ARG A 184 10.41 -13.31 9.87
C ARG A 184 11.72 -12.80 9.25
N LEU A 185 11.89 -11.49 9.22
CA LEU A 185 13.08 -10.80 8.76
C LEU A 185 13.81 -10.22 9.99
N LEU A 186 15.04 -10.68 10.23
CA LEU A 186 15.83 -10.26 11.39
C LEU A 186 16.44 -8.87 11.14
N ARG A 187 16.29 -7.96 12.12
CA ARG A 187 16.83 -6.59 12.10
C ARG A 187 16.52 -5.87 10.78
N TYR A 188 15.27 -5.92 10.37
CA TYR A 188 14.83 -5.42 9.07
C TYR A 188 14.74 -3.90 9.03
N TYR A 189 14.25 -3.28 10.11
CA TYR A 189 14.11 -1.83 10.24
C TYR A 189 15.39 -1.18 10.75
N MET A 190 15.58 0.12 10.49
CA MET A 190 16.80 0.85 10.89
C MET A 190 16.99 0.88 12.41
N ASN A 191 15.90 0.80 13.17
CA ASN A 191 15.92 0.68 14.63
C ASN A 191 16.37 -0.71 15.14
N GLY A 192 16.68 -1.65 14.24
CA GLY A 192 17.07 -3.02 14.55
C GLY A 192 15.91 -3.95 14.91
N VAL A 193 14.67 -3.48 14.80
CA VAL A 193 13.47 -4.29 15.04
C VAL A 193 13.23 -5.25 13.87
N ASP A 194 12.82 -6.46 14.21
CA ASP A 194 12.45 -7.48 13.25
C ASP A 194 11.12 -7.17 12.56
N ALA A 195 10.98 -7.61 11.32
CA ALA A 195 9.72 -7.55 10.59
C ALA A 195 9.10 -8.93 10.39
N PHE A 196 7.78 -8.97 10.26
CA PHE A 196 7.12 -10.05 9.55
C PHE A 196 6.86 -9.62 8.11
N ARG A 197 7.24 -10.47 7.15
CA ARG A 197 6.69 -10.42 5.81
C ARG A 197 5.35 -11.12 5.81
N LEU A 198 4.32 -10.39 5.45
CA LEU A 198 2.96 -10.90 5.29
C LEU A 198 2.65 -11.09 3.81
N LYS A 199 1.77 -12.05 3.51
CA LYS A 199 1.36 -12.38 2.15
C LYS A 199 -0.13 -12.70 2.09
N LEU A 200 -0.80 -12.19 1.06
CA LEU A 200 -2.15 -12.56 0.65
C LEU A 200 -2.04 -13.20 -0.73
N VAL A 201 -2.59 -14.41 -0.89
CA VAL A 201 -2.67 -15.10 -2.18
C VAL A 201 -4.04 -14.82 -2.77
N LEU A 202 -4.09 -14.26 -3.97
CA LEU A 202 -5.34 -13.92 -4.67
C LEU A 202 -5.73 -15.00 -5.68
N HIS A 203 -4.73 -15.58 -6.35
CA HIS A 203 -4.91 -16.71 -7.26
C HIS A 203 -4.07 -17.89 -6.78
N ASP A 204 -4.67 -19.08 -6.76
CA ASP A 204 -3.95 -20.29 -6.39
C ASP A 204 -2.89 -20.60 -7.46
N SER A 205 -1.62 -20.66 -7.04
CA SER A 205 -0.50 -21.01 -7.90
C SER A 205 -0.58 -22.45 -8.42
N SER A 206 -1.52 -23.27 -7.91
CA SER A 206 -1.87 -24.58 -8.47
C SER A 206 -2.51 -24.51 -9.87
N MET A 207 -2.91 -23.32 -10.34
CA MET A 207 -3.53 -23.07 -11.65
C MET A 207 -2.56 -22.50 -12.69
N LEU A 208 -1.28 -22.28 -12.36
CA LEU A 208 -0.29 -21.98 -13.39
C LEU A 208 -0.18 -23.21 -14.30
N PRO A 209 -0.44 -23.11 -15.62
CA PRO A 209 -0.20 -24.24 -16.50
C PRO A 209 1.28 -24.60 -16.33
N LEU A 210 1.54 -25.84 -15.92
CA LEU A 210 2.85 -26.46 -16.13
C LEU A 210 3.15 -26.22 -17.60
N SER A 211 4.17 -25.41 -17.89
CA SER A 211 4.67 -25.27 -19.26
C SER A 211 4.95 -26.69 -19.75
N GLU A 212 4.17 -27.15 -20.73
CA GLU A 212 4.42 -28.40 -21.43
C GLU A 212 5.79 -28.34 -22.10
N ASP A 213 6.49 -29.47 -22.07
CA ASP A 213 7.87 -29.71 -22.53
C ASP A 213 8.24 -29.15 -23.92
#